data_AF-A0A2V7DX37-F1
#
_entry.id   AF-A0A2V7DX37-F1
#
_cell.length_a   1.000
_cell.length_b   1.000
_cell.length_c   1.000
_cell.angle_alpha   90.00
_cell.angle_beta   90.00
_cell.angle_gamma   90.00
#
_symmetry.space_group_name_H-M   'P 1'
#
loop_
_entity.id
_entity.type
_entity.pdbx_description
1 polymer ?
#
loop_
_entity_poly.entity_id
_entity_poly.type
_entity_poly.pdbx_seq_one_letter_code
_entity_poly.pdbx_strand_id
1 'polypeptide(L)'
;MTRAGALREPLEQLYRDFDYAARVERDAIRFPLRYPDPRDREVVALLTTCLAYGRVDLFSRELERVLAAMGPSPADFVARFDAARDGEIFAGFRYRFNRPRDIVAFCVASHDALARHGTLEKCFLAGDSDAAGPIGPALERFVRVFLDAELRDVFPRGRLTRGYRHMFPLPSVGGPCKRLHLFLRWMVRREPPDFGLWTEVSPRRLLMPVDTHVENMSRAIGLTRRKSRNWKMAEEITASLAAIDPGDPVKYDFALCHKRMSGDCLDRRDAVVCEPCGLRAVCRHWRGKRRG
;
A
#
# COMPACT_ATOMS: atom_id res chain seq x y z
N MET A 1 6.30 -4.15 24.82
CA MET A 1 5.75 -3.13 23.92
C MET A 1 5.46 -1.90 24.75
N THR A 2 5.29 -0.73 24.13
CA THR A 2 4.84 0.46 24.87
C THR A 2 3.34 0.35 25.13
N ARG A 3 2.87 0.77 26.31
CA ARG A 3 1.44 0.78 26.63
C ARG A 3 0.70 1.78 25.72
N ALA A 4 -0.48 1.41 25.23
CA ALA A 4 -1.29 2.24 24.33
C ALA A 4 -1.54 3.66 24.89
N GLY A 5 -1.86 3.78 26.19
CA GLY A 5 -2.07 5.08 26.84
C GLY A 5 -0.86 6.01 26.77
N ALA A 6 0.36 5.48 26.78
CA ALA A 6 1.57 6.30 26.63
C ALA A 6 1.85 6.68 25.16
N LEU A 7 1.32 5.92 24.20
CA LEU A 7 1.50 6.15 22.76
C LEU A 7 0.46 7.09 22.16
N ARG A 8 -0.74 7.17 22.75
CA ARG A 8 -1.88 7.94 22.23
C ARG A 8 -1.48 9.36 21.88
N GLU A 9 -1.13 10.18 22.86
CA GLU A 9 -0.85 11.60 22.62
C GLU A 9 0.31 11.83 21.62
N PRO A 10 1.48 11.16 21.75
CA PRO A 10 2.56 11.33 20.76
C PRO A 10 2.18 10.95 19.33
N LEU A 11 1.35 9.92 19.13
CA LEU A 11 0.90 9.50 17.81
C LEU A 11 -0.19 10.41 17.25
N GLU A 12 -1.14 10.85 18.07
CA GLU A 12 -2.17 11.82 17.67
C GLU A 12 -1.54 13.18 17.33
N GLN A 13 -0.54 13.63 18.09
CA GLN A 13 0.23 14.83 17.75
C GLN A 13 0.97 14.67 16.42
N LEU A 14 1.66 13.54 16.24
CA LEU A 14 2.32 13.26 14.96
C LEU A 14 1.33 13.25 13.80
N TYR A 15 0.15 12.65 13.99
CA TYR A 15 -0.89 12.59 12.97
C TYR A 15 -1.44 13.98 12.63
N ARG A 16 -1.75 14.81 13.62
CA ARG A 16 -2.32 16.15 13.40
C ARG A 16 -1.33 17.13 12.77
N ASP A 17 -0.08 17.13 13.22
CA ASP A 17 0.91 18.14 12.82
C ASP A 17 1.67 17.77 11.54
N PHE A 18 1.42 16.60 10.97
CA PHE A 18 2.17 16.14 9.83
C PHE A 18 1.86 16.99 8.59
N ASP A 19 2.90 17.45 7.90
CA ASP A 19 2.75 18.13 6.62
C ASP A 19 2.44 17.12 5.51
N TYR A 20 1.16 16.74 5.41
CA TYR A 20 0.69 15.81 4.39
C TYR A 20 0.87 16.36 2.98
N ALA A 21 0.57 17.64 2.75
CA ALA A 21 0.61 18.26 1.43
C ALA A 21 2.02 18.19 0.83
N ALA A 22 3.06 18.59 1.59
CA ALA A 22 4.43 18.54 1.09
C ALA A 22 4.93 17.12 0.80
N ARG A 23 4.36 16.11 1.47
CA ARG A 23 4.77 14.71 1.34
C ARG A 23 4.01 13.97 0.24
N VAL A 24 2.74 14.28 0.03
CA VAL A 24 1.93 13.73 -1.08
C VAL A 24 2.63 13.96 -2.42
N GLU A 25 3.16 15.17 -2.66
CA GLU A 25 3.87 15.50 -3.90
C GLU A 25 5.09 14.62 -4.19
N ARG A 26 5.65 13.96 -3.17
CA ARG A 26 6.83 13.10 -3.28
C ARG A 26 6.51 11.61 -3.12
N ASP A 27 5.25 11.28 -2.80
CA ASP A 27 4.80 9.92 -2.57
C ASP A 27 4.12 9.34 -3.82
N ALA A 28 4.05 8.00 -3.86
CA ALA A 28 3.35 7.27 -4.91
C ALA A 28 1.86 7.63 -5.01
N ILE A 29 1.23 8.05 -3.91
CA ILE A 29 -0.20 8.39 -3.88
C ILE A 29 -0.57 9.55 -4.82
N ARG A 30 0.39 10.39 -5.23
CA ARG A 30 0.13 11.46 -6.20
C ARG A 30 -0.35 10.93 -7.54
N PHE A 31 0.08 9.73 -7.97
CA PHE A 31 -0.29 9.18 -9.28
C PHE A 31 -1.80 8.96 -9.43
N PRO A 32 -2.47 8.21 -8.52
CA PRO A 32 -3.92 8.08 -8.57
C PRO A 32 -4.67 9.39 -8.28
N LEU A 33 -4.12 10.29 -7.44
CA LEU A 33 -4.76 11.57 -7.14
C LEU A 33 -4.93 12.50 -8.36
N ARG A 34 -4.17 12.28 -9.44
CA ARG A 34 -4.33 13.02 -10.71
C ARG A 34 -5.65 12.75 -11.43
N TYR A 35 -6.32 11.64 -11.10
CA TYR A 35 -7.52 11.19 -11.80
C TYR A 35 -8.75 11.52 -10.95
N PRO A 36 -9.66 12.39 -11.42
CA PRO A 36 -10.88 12.73 -10.71
C PRO A 36 -11.96 11.64 -10.81
N ASP A 37 -11.99 10.87 -11.90
CA ASP A 37 -12.90 9.72 -12.05
C ASP A 37 -12.49 8.60 -11.07
N PRO A 38 -13.39 8.16 -10.17
CA PRO A 38 -13.13 7.06 -9.25
C PRO A 38 -12.64 5.78 -9.94
N ARG A 39 -13.16 5.46 -11.13
CA ARG A 39 -12.81 4.24 -11.88
C ARG A 39 -11.36 4.28 -12.31
N ASP A 40 -10.91 5.42 -12.84
CA ASP A 40 -9.52 5.65 -13.21
C ASP A 40 -8.62 5.61 -11.98
N ARG A 41 -9.05 6.27 -10.90
CA ARG A 41 -8.30 6.31 -9.64
C ARG A 41 -8.08 4.92 -9.04
N GLU A 42 -9.08 4.03 -9.09
CA GLU A 42 -8.98 2.63 -8.64
C GLU A 42 -7.90 1.87 -9.43
N VAL A 43 -7.98 1.88 -10.77
CA VAL A 43 -7.03 1.18 -11.65
C VAL A 43 -5.60 1.70 -11.46
N VAL A 44 -5.45 3.03 -11.44
CA VAL A 44 -4.15 3.68 -11.28
C VAL A 44 -3.57 3.39 -9.90
N ALA A 45 -4.37 3.41 -8.84
CA ALA A 45 -3.91 3.08 -7.50
C ALA A 45 -3.44 1.63 -7.41
N LEU A 46 -4.17 0.68 -7.99
CA LEU A 46 -3.76 -0.73 -8.01
C LEU A 46 -2.43 -0.88 -8.75
N LEU A 47 -2.32 -0.35 -9.96
CA LEU A 47 -1.08 -0.41 -10.75
C LEU A 47 0.09 0.25 -10.02
N THR A 48 -0.13 1.44 -9.45
CA THR A 48 0.87 2.20 -8.70
C THR A 48 1.39 1.38 -7.53
N THR A 49 0.50 0.80 -6.72
CA THR A 49 0.91 0.00 -5.57
C THR A 49 1.59 -1.30 -5.99
N CYS A 50 1.15 -1.95 -7.07
CA CYS A 50 1.83 -3.12 -7.64
C CYS A 50 3.31 -2.83 -7.99
N LEU A 51 3.63 -1.61 -8.44
CA LEU A 51 4.98 -1.18 -8.81
C LEU A 51 5.76 -0.46 -7.68
N ALA A 52 5.12 -0.14 -6.55
CA ALA A 52 5.71 0.62 -5.44
C ALA A 52 6.68 -0.20 -4.56
N TYR A 53 7.75 -0.73 -5.16
CA TYR A 53 8.83 -1.43 -4.46
C TYR A 53 10.20 -1.00 -4.98
N GLY A 54 11.08 -0.51 -4.10
CA GLY A 54 12.35 0.09 -4.47
C GLY A 54 12.31 1.61 -4.30
N ARG A 55 13.17 2.35 -5.02
CA ARG A 55 13.19 3.80 -4.93
C ARG A 55 12.06 4.41 -5.75
N VAL A 56 11.42 5.45 -5.20
CA VAL A 56 10.25 6.11 -5.79
C VAL A 56 10.53 6.70 -7.17
N ASP A 57 11.68 7.34 -7.34
CA ASP A 57 12.10 7.96 -8.60
C ASP A 57 12.22 6.94 -9.74
N LEU A 58 12.70 5.74 -9.44
CA LEU A 58 12.92 4.70 -10.45
C LEU A 58 11.62 4.11 -10.99
N PHE A 59 10.65 3.78 -10.12
CA PHE A 59 9.37 3.25 -10.61
C PHE A 59 8.48 4.35 -11.17
N SER A 60 8.56 5.57 -10.63
CA SER A 60 7.79 6.73 -11.09
C SER A 60 7.97 6.94 -12.59
N ARG A 61 9.21 6.91 -13.09
CA ARG A 61 9.47 7.09 -14.53
C ARG A 61 8.80 6.03 -15.40
N GLU A 62 8.84 4.77 -14.98
CA GLU A 62 8.24 3.68 -15.75
C GLU A 62 6.71 3.68 -15.64
N LEU A 63 6.18 4.03 -14.47
CA LEU A 63 4.74 4.21 -14.25
C LEU A 63 4.19 5.35 -15.11
N GLU A 64 4.89 6.49 -15.20
CA GLU A 64 4.48 7.61 -16.07
C GLU A 64 4.39 7.18 -17.54
N ARG A 65 5.32 6.35 -18.03
CA ARG A 65 5.25 5.81 -19.39
C ARG A 65 4.02 4.93 -19.59
N VAL A 66 3.72 4.06 -18.64
CA VAL A 66 2.53 3.19 -18.71
C VAL A 66 1.26 4.02 -18.68
N LEU A 67 1.16 5.00 -17.78
CA LEU A 67 -0.01 5.87 -17.66
C LEU A 67 -0.18 6.78 -18.88
N ALA A 68 0.91 7.29 -19.46
CA ALA A 68 0.87 8.03 -20.71
C ALA A 68 0.36 7.16 -21.88
N ALA A 69 0.76 5.88 -21.93
CA ALA A 69 0.28 4.94 -22.94
C ALA A 69 -1.21 4.57 -22.75
N MET A 70 -1.70 4.55 -21.51
CA MET A 70 -3.13 4.37 -21.19
C MET A 70 -3.97 5.61 -21.53
N GLY A 71 -3.34 6.79 -21.60
CA GLY A 71 -4.01 8.05 -21.89
C GLY A 71 -4.79 8.62 -20.70
N PRO A 72 -5.77 9.52 -20.97
CA PRO A 72 -6.46 10.28 -19.91
C PRO A 72 -7.44 9.45 -19.09
N SER A 73 -7.93 8.31 -19.59
CA SER A 73 -8.85 7.42 -18.87
C SER A 73 -8.33 5.97 -18.84
N PRO A 74 -7.47 5.63 -17.86
CA PRO A 74 -6.96 4.27 -17.66
C PRO A 74 -8.04 3.20 -17.47
N ALA A 75 -9.17 3.52 -16.86
CA ALA A 75 -10.28 2.58 -16.68
C ALA A 75 -10.94 2.24 -18.02
N ASP A 76 -11.24 3.24 -18.86
CA ASP A 76 -11.79 2.99 -20.19
C ASP A 76 -10.76 2.28 -21.10
N PHE A 77 -9.47 2.61 -20.96
CA PHE A 77 -8.38 1.89 -21.64
C PHE A 77 -8.39 0.41 -21.25
N VAL A 78 -8.39 0.09 -19.96
CA VAL A 78 -8.43 -1.30 -19.46
C VAL A 78 -9.74 -1.99 -19.87
N ALA A 79 -10.89 -1.32 -19.79
CA ALA A 79 -12.19 -1.88 -20.16
C ALA A 79 -12.28 -2.28 -21.65
N ARG A 80 -11.46 -1.69 -22.52
CA ARG A 80 -11.42 -2.01 -23.96
C ARG A 80 -10.15 -2.76 -24.36
N PHE A 81 -9.25 -3.03 -23.42
CA PHE A 81 -7.91 -3.54 -23.70
C PHE A 81 -7.96 -4.89 -24.41
N ASP A 82 -7.23 -4.99 -25.51
CA ASP A 82 -7.00 -6.24 -26.22
C ASP A 82 -5.49 -6.51 -26.29
N ALA A 83 -5.07 -7.68 -25.82
CA ALA A 83 -3.64 -7.97 -25.69
C ALA A 83 -2.90 -8.00 -27.03
N ALA A 84 -3.56 -8.44 -28.11
CA ALA A 84 -2.95 -8.55 -29.43
C ALA A 84 -2.85 -7.18 -30.12
N ARG A 85 -3.87 -6.34 -29.95
CA ARG A 85 -3.93 -4.99 -30.54
C ARG A 85 -3.07 -3.99 -29.76
N ASP A 86 -3.18 -3.98 -28.44
CA ASP A 86 -2.68 -2.88 -27.60
C ASP A 86 -1.36 -3.25 -26.89
N GLY A 87 -0.97 -4.52 -26.84
CA GLY A 87 0.15 -4.98 -26.00
C GLY A 87 1.50 -4.34 -26.32
N GLU A 88 1.76 -4.04 -27.61
CA GLU A 88 3.03 -3.46 -28.07
C GLU A 88 3.29 -2.03 -27.55
N ILE A 89 2.25 -1.29 -27.14
CA ILE A 89 2.44 0.05 -26.56
C ILE A 89 3.31 0.02 -25.30
N PHE A 90 3.37 -1.13 -24.62
CA PHE A 90 4.16 -1.33 -23.40
C PHE A 90 5.56 -1.89 -23.67
N ALA A 91 5.99 -2.08 -24.92
CA ALA A 91 7.27 -2.72 -25.27
C ALA A 91 8.49 -2.07 -24.58
N GLY A 92 8.44 -0.75 -24.36
CA GLY A 92 9.48 0.02 -23.67
C GLY A 92 9.53 -0.14 -22.14
N PHE A 93 8.50 -0.72 -21.52
CA PHE A 93 8.41 -0.82 -20.06
C PHE A 93 9.44 -1.81 -19.50
N ARG A 94 10.32 -1.33 -18.61
CA ARG A 94 11.16 -2.21 -17.78
C ARG A 94 11.39 -1.65 -16.40
N TYR A 95 10.91 -2.38 -15.40
CA TYR A 95 11.18 -2.07 -14.00
C TYR A 95 11.64 -3.30 -13.22
N ARG A 96 12.90 -3.32 -12.76
CA ARG A 96 13.51 -4.45 -12.03
C ARG A 96 13.36 -5.76 -12.84
N PHE A 97 12.58 -6.71 -12.32
CA PHE A 97 12.28 -7.98 -12.97
C PHE A 97 10.94 -7.97 -13.72
N ASN A 98 10.15 -6.90 -13.64
CA ASN A 98 8.94 -6.74 -14.43
C ASN A 98 9.28 -6.37 -15.88
N ARG A 99 8.47 -6.89 -16.80
CA ARG A 99 8.62 -6.83 -18.25
C ARG A 99 7.32 -6.34 -18.90
N PRO A 100 7.34 -5.94 -20.18
CA PRO A 100 6.15 -5.45 -20.88
C PRO A 100 4.93 -6.35 -20.72
N ARG A 101 5.11 -7.66 -20.93
CA ARG A 101 4.06 -8.68 -20.75
C ARG A 101 3.42 -8.73 -19.36
N ASP A 102 4.11 -8.26 -18.30
CA ASP A 102 3.50 -8.21 -16.96
C ASP A 102 2.48 -7.08 -16.86
N ILE A 103 2.69 -5.98 -17.60
CA ILE A 103 1.71 -4.87 -17.72
C ILE A 103 0.56 -5.28 -18.63
N VAL A 104 0.84 -5.98 -19.74
CA VAL A 104 -0.21 -6.57 -20.59
C VAL A 104 -1.09 -7.51 -19.76
N ALA A 105 -0.50 -8.43 -19.00
CA ALA A 105 -1.24 -9.33 -18.13
C ALA A 105 -2.04 -8.59 -17.04
N PHE A 106 -1.48 -7.52 -16.47
CA PHE A 106 -2.21 -6.66 -15.53
C PHE A 106 -3.46 -6.06 -16.18
N CYS A 107 -3.35 -5.57 -17.42
CA CYS A 107 -4.49 -4.99 -18.15
C CYS A 107 -5.55 -6.05 -18.47
N VAL A 108 -5.17 -7.22 -18.97
CA VAL A 108 -6.11 -8.34 -19.22
C VAL A 108 -6.82 -8.78 -17.95
N ALA A 109 -6.08 -9.02 -16.86
CA ALA A 109 -6.69 -9.45 -15.60
C ALA A 109 -7.59 -8.36 -14.98
N SER A 110 -7.22 -7.08 -15.14
CA SER A 110 -8.05 -5.97 -14.67
C SER A 110 -9.29 -5.78 -15.53
N HIS A 111 -9.19 -5.94 -16.85
CA HIS A 111 -10.31 -5.96 -17.78
C HIS A 111 -11.34 -7.01 -17.34
N ASP A 112 -10.87 -8.23 -17.15
CA ASP A 112 -11.65 -9.38 -16.68
C ASP A 112 -12.34 -9.11 -15.33
N ALA A 113 -11.60 -8.56 -14.36
CA ALA A 113 -12.15 -8.24 -13.04
C ALA A 113 -13.25 -7.18 -13.13
N LEU A 114 -13.02 -6.11 -13.91
CA LEU A 114 -13.98 -5.03 -14.10
C LEU A 114 -15.21 -5.48 -14.91
N ALA A 115 -15.03 -6.32 -15.93
CA ALA A 115 -16.14 -6.88 -16.71
C ALA A 115 -17.07 -7.76 -15.85
N ARG A 116 -16.50 -8.54 -14.92
CA ARG A 116 -17.27 -9.44 -14.04
C ARG A 116 -17.92 -8.73 -12.86
N HIS A 117 -17.24 -7.75 -12.26
CA HIS A 117 -17.65 -7.15 -10.98
C HIS A 117 -18.07 -5.68 -11.08
N GLY A 118 -17.75 -4.99 -12.18
CA GLY A 118 -18.01 -3.56 -12.39
C GLY A 118 -16.97 -2.64 -11.75
N THR A 119 -16.57 -2.87 -10.49
CA THR A 119 -15.54 -2.09 -9.78
C THR A 119 -14.57 -3.01 -9.03
N LEU A 120 -13.40 -2.48 -8.63
CA LEU A 120 -12.48 -3.26 -7.82
C LEU A 120 -13.01 -3.45 -6.39
N GLU A 121 -13.79 -2.50 -5.85
CA GLU A 121 -14.51 -2.71 -4.59
C GLU A 121 -15.44 -3.93 -4.66
N LYS A 122 -16.31 -3.99 -5.69
CA LYS A 122 -17.21 -5.12 -5.87
C LYS A 122 -16.46 -6.43 -6.09
N CYS A 123 -15.32 -6.38 -6.78
CA CYS A 123 -14.43 -7.53 -6.92
C CYS A 123 -13.89 -8.00 -5.57
N PHE A 124 -13.51 -7.09 -4.68
CA PHE A 124 -13.06 -7.42 -3.33
C PHE A 124 -14.20 -8.00 -2.49
N LEU A 125 -15.37 -7.34 -2.49
CA LEU A 125 -16.56 -7.75 -1.73
C LEU A 125 -17.13 -9.10 -2.17
N ALA A 126 -17.05 -9.44 -3.47
CA ALA A 126 -17.43 -10.77 -3.96
C ALA A 126 -16.60 -11.88 -3.31
N GLY A 127 -15.37 -11.56 -2.90
CA GLY A 127 -14.50 -12.40 -2.10
C GLY A 127 -14.55 -12.11 -0.61
N ASP A 128 -15.51 -11.37 -0.05
CA ASP A 128 -15.55 -11.02 1.37
C ASP A 128 -16.77 -11.62 2.07
N SER A 129 -16.69 -12.93 2.37
CA SER A 129 -17.77 -13.69 3.01
C SER A 129 -18.05 -13.31 4.47
N ASP A 130 -17.16 -12.54 5.11
CA ASP A 130 -17.29 -12.12 6.51
C ASP A 130 -16.78 -10.68 6.67
N ALA A 131 -17.71 -9.74 6.54
CA ALA A 131 -17.43 -8.31 6.63
C ALA A 131 -16.99 -7.84 8.03
N ALA A 132 -17.13 -8.68 9.08
CA ALA A 132 -16.68 -8.40 10.43
C ALA A 132 -15.36 -9.12 10.78
N GLY A 133 -14.98 -10.13 9.98
CA GLY A 133 -13.80 -10.94 10.18
C GLY A 133 -12.49 -10.31 9.71
N PRO A 134 -11.36 -11.04 9.85
CA PRO A 134 -10.07 -10.60 9.36
C PRO A 134 -10.09 -10.29 7.86
N ILE A 135 -9.34 -9.27 7.42
CA ILE A 135 -9.28 -8.87 6.00
C ILE A 135 -8.47 -9.84 5.13
N GLY A 136 -7.63 -10.67 5.74
CA GLY A 136 -6.69 -11.56 5.04
C GLY A 136 -7.35 -12.51 4.03
N PRO A 137 -8.39 -13.29 4.39
CA PRO A 137 -9.11 -14.15 3.45
C PRO A 137 -9.74 -13.41 2.28
N ALA A 138 -10.29 -12.21 2.50
CA ALA A 138 -10.85 -11.39 1.43
C ALA A 138 -9.76 -10.89 0.48
N LEU A 139 -8.64 -10.43 1.04
CA LEU A 139 -7.47 -10.02 0.25
C LEU A 139 -6.87 -11.19 -0.56
N GLU A 140 -6.79 -12.39 0.01
CA GLU A 140 -6.34 -13.59 -0.69
C GLU A 140 -7.23 -13.87 -1.91
N ARG A 141 -8.56 -13.81 -1.76
CA ARG A 141 -9.50 -14.05 -2.86
C ARG A 141 -9.45 -12.94 -3.92
N PHE A 142 -9.35 -11.68 -3.50
CA PHE A 142 -9.15 -10.55 -4.41
C PHE A 142 -7.88 -10.73 -5.26
N VAL A 143 -6.75 -11.08 -4.63
CA VAL A 143 -5.48 -11.33 -5.34
C VAL A 143 -5.59 -12.51 -6.33
N ARG A 144 -6.34 -13.55 -5.96
CA ARG A 144 -6.57 -14.71 -6.83
C ARG A 144 -7.32 -14.37 -8.11
N VAL A 145 -8.22 -13.39 -8.09
CA VAL A 145 -8.88 -12.90 -9.32
C VAL A 145 -7.86 -12.52 -10.40
N PHE A 146 -6.73 -11.93 -10.01
CA PHE A 146 -5.67 -11.53 -10.94
C PHE A 146 -4.69 -12.66 -11.28
N LEU A 147 -4.40 -13.54 -10.32
CA LEU A 147 -3.48 -14.67 -10.54
C LEU A 147 -4.09 -15.79 -11.37
N ASP A 148 -5.41 -15.99 -11.24
CA ASP A 148 -6.17 -17.07 -11.86
C ASP A 148 -6.92 -16.58 -13.12
N ALA A 149 -6.71 -15.34 -13.56
CA ALA A 149 -7.23 -14.80 -14.80
C ALA A 149 -6.74 -15.60 -16.02
N GLU A 150 -7.53 -15.63 -17.10
CA GLU A 150 -7.17 -16.32 -18.33
C GLU A 150 -6.12 -15.51 -19.10
N LEU A 151 -4.87 -15.94 -18.99
CA LEU A 151 -3.69 -15.21 -19.47
C LEU A 151 -2.90 -16.01 -20.49
N ARG A 152 -3.47 -17.04 -21.12
CA ARG A 152 -2.77 -17.85 -22.15
C ARG A 152 -2.23 -17.00 -23.30
N ASP A 153 -2.96 -15.97 -23.72
CA ASP A 153 -2.53 -15.09 -24.82
C ASP A 153 -1.30 -14.25 -24.45
N VAL A 154 -1.08 -14.00 -23.16
CA VAL A 154 0.09 -13.26 -22.65
C VAL A 154 1.22 -14.21 -22.20
N PHE A 155 0.83 -15.37 -21.67
CA PHE A 155 1.71 -16.41 -21.15
C PHE A 155 1.35 -17.78 -21.78
N PRO A 156 1.81 -18.08 -23.01
CA PRO A 156 1.38 -19.27 -23.78
C PRO A 156 1.61 -20.63 -23.11
N ARG A 157 2.50 -20.70 -22.12
CA ARG A 157 2.77 -21.92 -21.34
C ARG A 157 1.99 -21.99 -20.03
N GLY A 158 0.99 -21.12 -19.83
CA GLY A 158 0.21 -21.01 -18.59
C GLY A 158 1.04 -20.62 -17.35
N ARG A 159 2.31 -20.20 -17.54
CA ARG A 159 3.24 -19.93 -16.44
C ARG A 159 3.43 -18.44 -16.26
N LEU A 160 2.80 -17.89 -15.23
CA LEU A 160 3.00 -16.50 -14.80
C LEU A 160 4.50 -16.21 -14.57
N THR A 161 4.93 -14.99 -14.88
CA THR A 161 6.31 -14.59 -14.64
C THR A 161 6.55 -14.33 -13.14
N ARG A 162 7.83 -14.21 -12.76
CA ARG A 162 8.19 -13.69 -11.44
C ARG A 162 7.67 -12.26 -11.22
N GLY A 163 7.70 -11.42 -12.25
CA GLY A 163 7.25 -10.02 -12.17
C GLY A 163 5.76 -9.90 -11.92
N TYR A 164 4.96 -10.65 -12.67
CA TYR A 164 3.51 -10.65 -12.51
C TYR A 164 3.10 -11.21 -11.13
N ARG A 165 3.65 -12.36 -10.71
CA ARG A 165 3.43 -12.89 -9.35
C ARG A 165 3.85 -11.92 -8.25
N HIS A 166 4.87 -11.11 -8.51
CA HIS A 166 5.28 -10.09 -7.54
C HIS A 166 4.26 -8.96 -7.43
N MET A 167 3.51 -8.60 -8.48
CA MET A 167 2.46 -7.57 -8.40
C MET A 167 1.34 -7.98 -7.44
N PHE A 168 1.08 -9.29 -7.35
CA PHE A 168 -0.05 -9.89 -6.65
C PHE A 168 0.42 -10.92 -5.60
N PRO A 169 1.08 -10.48 -4.50
CA PRO A 169 1.53 -11.39 -3.46
C PRO A 169 0.35 -11.94 -2.66
N LEU A 170 0.30 -13.26 -2.47
CA LEU A 170 -0.73 -13.91 -1.65
C LEU A 170 -0.43 -13.76 -0.15
N PRO A 171 -1.39 -13.31 0.67
CA PRO A 171 -1.30 -13.36 2.14
C PRO A 171 -0.86 -14.72 2.68
N SER A 172 -1.36 -15.82 2.10
CA SER A 172 -1.04 -17.20 2.51
C SER A 172 0.45 -17.56 2.40
N VAL A 173 1.23 -16.86 1.57
CA VAL A 173 2.68 -17.05 1.42
C VAL A 173 3.47 -16.34 2.54
N GLY A 174 2.80 -15.59 3.42
CA GLY A 174 3.36 -15.06 4.66
C GLY A 174 4.16 -13.76 4.54
N GLY A 175 4.30 -13.20 3.34
CA GLY A 175 4.88 -11.87 3.14
C GLY A 175 4.05 -10.76 3.82
N PRO A 176 4.61 -9.56 4.06
CA PRO A 176 3.90 -8.48 4.75
C PRO A 176 2.79 -7.83 3.90
N CYS A 177 2.68 -8.19 2.61
CA CYS A 177 1.68 -7.68 1.67
C CYS A 177 1.54 -6.15 1.63
N LYS A 178 2.61 -5.42 2.00
CA LYS A 178 2.64 -3.96 2.18
C LYS A 178 1.97 -3.19 1.04
N ARG A 179 2.24 -3.57 -0.21
CA ARG A 179 1.70 -2.90 -1.41
C ARG A 179 0.17 -3.02 -1.49
N LEU A 180 -0.37 -4.20 -1.17
CA LEU A 180 -1.81 -4.42 -1.15
C LEU A 180 -2.48 -3.77 0.07
N HIS A 181 -1.82 -3.79 1.23
CA HIS A 181 -2.30 -3.03 2.40
C HIS A 181 -2.31 -1.52 2.12
N LEU A 182 -1.31 -1.01 1.41
CA LEU A 182 -1.26 0.39 0.98
C LEU A 182 -2.42 0.72 0.03
N PHE A 183 -2.69 -0.15 -0.94
CA PHE A 183 -3.84 -0.01 -1.84
C PHE A 183 -5.16 0.06 -1.06
N LEU A 184 -5.41 -0.90 -0.17
CA LEU A 184 -6.61 -0.92 0.66
C LEU A 184 -6.70 0.31 1.56
N ARG A 185 -5.58 0.76 2.14
CA ARG A 185 -5.52 1.99 2.95
C ARG A 185 -6.01 3.18 2.14
N TRP A 186 -5.51 3.34 0.91
CA TRP A 186 -5.91 4.45 0.02
C TRP A 186 -7.40 4.37 -0.35
N MET A 187 -7.87 3.18 -0.69
CA MET A 187 -9.27 2.91 -1.08
C MET A 187 -10.28 3.15 0.04
N VAL A 188 -9.97 2.70 1.25
CA VAL A 188 -10.96 2.55 2.32
C VAL A 188 -10.97 3.74 3.28
N ARG A 189 -9.81 4.35 3.56
CA ARG A 189 -9.74 5.48 4.49
C ARG A 189 -10.23 6.75 3.81
N ARG A 190 -11.08 7.50 4.52
CA ARG A 190 -11.76 8.70 4.00
C ARG A 190 -10.99 10.00 4.20
N GLU A 191 -10.06 10.01 5.16
CA GLU A 191 -9.29 11.19 5.48
C GLU A 191 -8.09 11.34 4.53
N PRO A 192 -7.77 12.58 4.09
CA PRO A 192 -6.56 12.85 3.33
C PRO A 192 -5.30 12.28 4.02
N PRO A 193 -4.33 11.75 3.25
CA PRO A 193 -4.24 11.82 1.80
C PRO A 193 -4.94 10.66 1.06
N ASP A 194 -5.57 9.75 1.81
CA ASP A 194 -6.35 8.65 1.25
C ASP A 194 -7.69 9.19 0.69
N PHE A 195 -8.37 8.43 -0.17
CA PHE A 195 -9.49 8.97 -0.97
C PHE A 195 -10.85 8.31 -0.71
N GLY A 196 -10.92 7.26 0.10
CA GLY A 196 -12.18 6.74 0.65
C GLY A 196 -13.21 6.30 -0.39
N LEU A 197 -12.76 5.81 -1.54
CA LEU A 197 -13.62 5.35 -2.64
C LEU A 197 -14.41 4.08 -2.28
N TRP A 198 -13.85 3.21 -1.43
CA TRP A 198 -14.51 1.99 -0.99
C TRP A 198 -15.26 2.29 0.31
N THR A 199 -16.59 2.21 0.26
CA THR A 199 -17.48 2.58 1.36
C THR A 199 -17.97 1.39 2.17
N GLU A 200 -17.93 0.18 1.60
CA GLU A 200 -18.47 -1.04 2.20
C GLU A 200 -17.43 -1.81 3.03
N VAL A 201 -16.15 -1.44 2.92
CA VAL A 201 -15.07 -2.01 3.75
C VAL A 201 -14.78 -1.07 4.91
N SER A 202 -14.76 -1.59 6.14
CA SER A 202 -14.46 -0.78 7.32
C SER A 202 -12.96 -0.50 7.48
N PRO A 203 -12.53 0.76 7.76
CA PRO A 203 -11.14 1.08 8.10
C PRO A 203 -10.59 0.27 9.28
N ARG A 204 -11.45 -0.17 10.20
CA ARG A 204 -11.12 -1.01 11.35
C ARG A 204 -10.45 -2.34 10.97
N ARG A 205 -10.73 -2.85 9.76
CA ARG A 205 -10.22 -4.14 9.27
C ARG A 205 -8.88 -4.02 8.56
N LEU A 206 -8.44 -2.81 8.24
CA LEU A 206 -7.20 -2.57 7.53
C LEU A 206 -6.00 -2.99 8.38
N LEU A 207 -4.97 -3.51 7.71
CA LEU A 207 -3.69 -3.81 8.33
C LEU A 207 -2.63 -2.79 7.91
N MET A 208 -1.69 -2.52 8.83
CA MET A 208 -0.58 -1.60 8.62
C MET A 208 0.27 -2.01 7.39
N PRO A 209 0.50 -1.09 6.43
CA PRO A 209 1.43 -1.29 5.30
C PRO A 209 2.91 -1.35 5.70
N VAL A 210 3.34 -2.44 6.35
CA VAL A 210 4.70 -2.56 6.92
C VAL A 210 5.80 -2.65 5.84
N ASP A 211 6.56 -1.58 5.67
CA ASP A 211 7.87 -1.58 5.00
C ASP A 211 9.03 -1.40 5.97
N THR A 212 10.24 -1.13 5.47
CA THR A 212 11.42 -0.88 6.32
C THR A 212 11.22 0.34 7.22
N HIS A 213 10.59 1.40 6.72
CA HIS A 213 10.43 2.66 7.45
C HIS A 213 9.41 2.49 8.58
N VAL A 214 8.25 1.91 8.27
CA VAL A 214 7.21 1.59 9.26
C VAL A 214 7.72 0.59 10.29
N GLU A 215 8.45 -0.45 9.89
CA GLU A 215 9.09 -1.39 10.82
C GLU A 215 10.04 -0.66 11.79
N ASN A 216 10.93 0.18 11.26
CA ASN A 216 11.91 0.91 12.06
C ASN A 216 11.22 1.80 13.09
N MET A 217 10.24 2.59 12.66
CA MET A 217 9.47 3.45 13.55
C MET A 217 8.70 2.64 14.59
N SER A 218 8.02 1.58 14.16
CA SER A 218 7.24 0.71 15.04
C SER A 218 8.09 0.08 16.14
N ARG A 219 9.33 -0.34 15.82
CA ARG A 219 10.28 -0.82 16.84
C ARG A 219 10.78 0.30 17.74
N ALA A 220 11.05 1.49 17.19
CA ALA A 220 11.57 2.62 17.94
C ALA A 220 10.60 3.11 19.03
N ILE A 221 9.29 3.13 18.74
CA ILE A 221 8.26 3.53 19.73
C ILE A 221 7.60 2.34 20.44
N GLY A 222 7.93 1.11 20.04
CA GLY A 222 7.52 -0.12 20.74
C GLY A 222 6.13 -0.64 20.39
N LEU A 223 5.66 -0.43 19.15
CA LEU A 223 4.48 -1.07 18.56
C LEU A 223 4.70 -2.55 18.20
N THR A 224 5.95 -2.97 18.02
CA THR A 224 6.29 -4.36 17.73
C THR A 224 7.60 -4.77 18.38
N ARG A 225 7.72 -6.06 18.70
CA ARG A 225 9.00 -6.71 19.06
C ARG A 225 9.47 -7.72 18.01
N ARG A 226 8.67 -7.95 16.97
CA ARG A 226 8.98 -8.92 15.92
C ARG A 226 10.23 -8.53 15.15
N LYS A 227 10.99 -9.55 14.75
CA LYS A 227 12.23 -9.38 13.98
C LYS A 227 12.04 -9.47 12.47
N SER A 228 10.96 -10.09 12.02
CA SER A 228 10.70 -10.38 10.61
C SER A 228 9.52 -9.57 10.09
N ARG A 229 9.72 -8.86 8.98
CA ARG A 229 8.66 -8.18 8.22
C ARG A 229 7.79 -9.19 7.50
N ASN A 230 6.74 -9.65 8.18
CA ASN A 230 5.79 -10.62 7.66
C ASN A 230 4.36 -10.22 8.07
N TRP A 231 3.37 -10.98 7.60
CA TRP A 231 1.96 -10.76 7.93
C TRP A 231 1.70 -10.57 9.43
N LYS A 232 2.32 -11.44 10.27
CA LYS A 232 2.19 -11.37 11.74
C LYS A 232 2.72 -10.08 12.35
N MET A 233 3.71 -9.43 11.72
CA MET A 233 4.18 -8.10 12.16
C MET A 233 3.15 -7.03 11.82
N ALA A 234 2.51 -7.09 10.65
CA ALA A 234 1.43 -6.17 10.30
C ALA A 234 0.25 -6.30 11.27
N GLU A 235 -0.15 -7.53 11.60
CA GLU A 235 -1.18 -7.79 12.62
C GLU A 235 -0.79 -7.26 14.01
N GLU A 236 0.43 -7.51 14.49
CA GLU A 236 0.88 -7.06 15.82
C GLU A 236 0.92 -5.53 15.92
N ILE A 237 1.45 -4.85 14.89
CA ILE A 237 1.47 -3.39 14.84
C ILE A 237 0.05 -2.85 14.81
N THR A 238 -0.82 -3.41 13.96
CA THR A 238 -2.21 -2.96 13.83
C THR A 238 -2.99 -3.16 15.12
N ALA A 239 -2.85 -4.31 15.79
CA ALA A 239 -3.48 -4.56 17.08
C ALA A 239 -3.03 -3.57 18.16
N SER A 240 -1.75 -3.20 18.17
CA SER A 240 -1.22 -2.17 19.08
C SER A 240 -1.81 -0.80 18.81
N LEU A 241 -2.07 -0.46 17.55
CA LEU A 241 -2.68 0.81 17.15
C LEU A 241 -4.20 0.81 17.35
N ALA A 242 -4.87 -0.34 17.21
CA ALA A 242 -6.29 -0.51 17.51
C ALA A 242 -6.61 -0.29 18.99
N ALA A 243 -5.65 -0.53 19.89
CA ALA A 243 -5.76 -0.16 21.30
C ALA A 243 -5.71 1.36 21.55
N ILE A 244 -5.33 2.15 20.54
CA ILE A 244 -5.30 3.62 20.57
C ILE A 244 -6.54 4.15 19.85
N ASP A 245 -6.68 3.79 18.57
CA ASP A 245 -7.83 4.12 17.74
C ASP A 245 -8.40 2.84 17.11
N PRO A 246 -9.48 2.27 17.69
CA PRO A 246 -10.12 1.08 17.14
C PRO A 246 -10.95 1.37 15.89
N GLY A 247 -11.24 2.64 15.59
CA GLY A 247 -12.01 3.08 14.43
C GLY A 247 -11.17 3.12 13.16
N ASP A 248 -9.92 3.54 13.28
CA ASP A 248 -8.97 3.66 12.19
C ASP A 248 -7.52 3.40 12.67
N PRO A 249 -7.16 2.12 12.92
CA PRO A 249 -5.88 1.77 13.51
C PRO A 249 -4.68 2.12 12.60
N VAL A 250 -4.91 2.24 11.30
CA VAL A 250 -3.83 2.46 10.31
C VAL A 250 -3.61 3.94 9.98
N LYS A 251 -4.34 4.87 10.63
CA LYS A 251 -4.23 6.31 10.33
C LYS A 251 -2.84 6.92 10.45
N TYR A 252 -2.02 6.33 11.30
CA TYR A 252 -0.67 6.78 11.57
C TYR A 252 0.36 6.36 10.51
N ASP A 253 0.00 5.47 9.56
CA ASP A 253 0.93 4.87 8.60
C ASP A 253 1.72 5.92 7.81
N PHE A 254 1.01 6.86 7.18
CA PHE A 254 1.63 7.84 6.29
C PHE A 254 2.67 8.71 7.03
N ALA A 255 2.29 9.25 8.19
CA ALA A 255 3.17 10.10 8.99
C ALA A 255 4.36 9.32 9.58
N LEU A 256 4.14 8.09 10.08
CA LEU A 256 5.21 7.24 10.59
C LEU A 256 6.21 6.89 9.48
N CYS A 257 5.72 6.41 8.33
CA CYS A 257 6.55 6.04 7.20
C CYS A 257 7.40 7.22 6.73
N HIS A 258 6.77 8.37 6.47
CA HIS A 258 7.45 9.53 5.91
C HIS A 258 8.38 10.23 6.90
N LYS A 259 8.10 10.21 8.20
CA LYS A 259 9.04 10.70 9.22
C LYS A 259 10.38 9.98 9.14
N ARG A 260 10.36 8.66 8.93
CA ARG A 260 11.60 7.87 8.76
C ARG A 260 12.20 8.02 7.37
N MET A 261 11.36 8.08 6.33
CA MET A 261 11.83 8.24 4.94
C MET A 261 12.57 9.57 4.73
N SER A 262 12.15 10.62 5.43
CA SER A 262 12.66 11.98 5.25
C SER A 262 13.90 12.32 6.07
N GLY A 263 14.36 11.39 6.92
CA GLY A 263 15.51 11.61 7.80
C GLY A 263 15.15 12.19 9.18
N ASP A 264 13.88 12.52 9.43
CA ASP A 264 13.38 13.07 10.72
C ASP A 264 13.36 12.03 11.86
N CYS A 265 13.90 10.84 11.61
CA CYS A 265 14.24 9.84 12.60
C CYS A 265 15.43 9.01 12.08
N LEU A 266 16.57 9.07 12.78
CA LEU A 266 17.78 8.33 12.41
C LEU A 266 17.84 6.89 12.98
N ASP A 267 16.81 6.45 13.72
CA ASP A 267 16.81 5.18 14.50
C ASP A 267 18.04 5.03 15.41
N ARG A 268 18.51 6.16 15.93
CA ARG A 268 19.51 6.28 16.98
C ARG A 268 19.25 7.57 17.75
N ARG A 269 19.89 7.70 18.92
CA ARG A 269 19.89 8.97 19.65
C ARG A 269 20.66 10.01 18.85
N ASP A 270 20.04 11.15 18.61
CA ASP A 270 20.64 12.32 17.96
C ASP A 270 20.05 13.57 18.60
N ALA A 271 20.89 14.46 19.13
CA ALA A 271 20.40 15.60 19.89
C ALA A 271 19.67 16.62 19.00
N VAL A 272 20.06 16.76 17.73
CA VAL A 272 19.48 17.73 16.81
C VAL A 272 18.19 17.18 16.21
N VAL A 273 18.23 15.97 15.66
CA VAL A 273 17.04 15.36 15.02
C VAL A 273 15.97 14.97 16.04
N CYS A 274 16.34 14.56 17.26
CA CYS A 274 15.36 14.13 18.26
C CYS A 274 14.80 15.27 19.11
N GLU A 275 15.41 16.45 19.14
CA GLU A 275 14.92 17.57 19.97
C GLU A 275 13.49 18.00 19.61
N PRO A 276 13.13 18.21 18.34
CA PRO A 276 11.75 18.53 17.94
C PRO A 276 10.85 17.29 17.82
N CYS A 277 11.33 16.09 18.14
CA CYS A 277 10.59 14.85 17.88
C CYS A 277 9.49 14.61 18.94
N GLY A 278 8.22 14.79 18.57
CA GLY A 278 7.07 14.49 19.44
C GLY A 278 7.00 13.05 19.96
N LEU A 279 7.66 12.10 19.30
CA LEU A 279 7.75 10.70 19.75
C LEU A 279 8.87 10.45 20.78
N ARG A 280 9.67 11.46 21.14
CA ARG A 280 10.86 11.30 21.99
C ARG A 280 10.53 10.66 23.34
N ALA A 281 9.41 11.01 23.97
CA ALA A 281 8.98 10.46 25.26
C ALA A 281 8.68 8.95 25.22
N VAL A 282 8.28 8.43 24.05
CA VAL A 282 7.98 7.01 23.84
C VAL A 282 9.09 6.24 23.16
N CYS A 283 10.11 6.93 22.65
CA CYS A 283 11.20 6.34 21.90
C CYS A 283 12.16 5.53 22.79
N ARG A 284 12.45 4.29 22.40
CA ARG A 284 13.41 3.40 23.08
C ARG A 284 14.82 3.99 23.22
N HIS A 285 15.22 4.89 22.32
CA HIS A 285 16.55 5.52 22.33
C HIS A 285 16.70 6.57 23.45
N TRP A 286 15.58 7.04 24.01
CA TRP A 286 15.53 8.03 25.08
C TRP A 286 14.95 7.48 26.39
N ARG A 287 14.21 6.36 26.34
CA ARG A 287 13.74 5.66 27.52
C ARG A 287 14.89 5.02 28.31
N GLY A 288 14.91 5.22 29.63
CA GLY A 288 15.75 4.45 30.55
C GLY A 288 17.16 4.98 30.83
N LYS A 289 17.53 6.20 30.42
CA LYS A 289 18.74 6.86 30.93
C LYS A 289 18.37 8.25 31.48
N ARG A 290 18.50 8.42 32.80
CA ARG A 290 18.56 9.74 33.45
C ARG A 290 19.63 10.56 32.73
N ARG A 291 19.35 11.84 32.47
CA ARG A 291 20.37 12.81 32.06
C ARG A 291 21.44 12.77 33.17
N GLY A 292 22.58 12.17 32.87
CA GLY A 292 23.81 12.36 33.63
C GLY A 292 24.48 13.62 33.12
#